data_AF-A0A2V2WIL5-F1
#
_entry.id   AF-A0A2V2WIL5-F1
#
_cell.length_a   1.000
_cell.length_b   1.000
_cell.length_c   1.000
_cell.angle_alpha   90.00
_cell.angle_beta   90.00
_cell.angle_gamma   90.00
#
_symmetry.space_group_name_H-M   'P 1'
#
loop_
_entity.id
_entity.type
_entity.pdbx_description
1 polymer ?
#
loop_
_entity_poly.entity_id
_entity_poly.type
_entity_poly.pdbx_seq_one_letter_code
_entity_poly.pdbx_strand_id
1 'polypeptide(L)'
;MREGEKGAKVHGLAMDAQEVGSAAVGIVQPMRRCLVVHTATAVPFSTNVFCNPDMVVDDLRKRMQDGEVSPDGPCVWVDMQGCTDEQNRNVLRLLFPDLQQSQIEWMIRCDTYDAVELQPVKGEYLIGSLACPPNRGPSLSAPAASEVEKENTVVCTFACNDRFLVTMHAAPFVGLAELLRHVEVEGSGGHRDGASAAPNTASPLMQRSIPPAPSMRGITSAAILSLLVCFTCEAFLPDPTSLLAEVGNIDEMVLLISPGEQDQRDLLRRVALLRRRISNFRTGLYLKEKILQELIAPTMRLSFVAKEPDTVRDYKETLEKVRQVSERLDDARDMLNQANLNFVTGVSMRMAQASAGLDFKMSLLNQLAAICLPIHLVISVFGMNCKVPFNRDEYPTLVPFWIICAAFVFWALLCASPLLRMAIQGLRATPVTSYE
;
A
#
# COMPACT_ATOMS: atom_id res chain seq x y z
N MET A 1 -34.13 -33.68 46.45
CA MET A 1 -33.94 -32.25 46.71
C MET A 1 -32.64 -31.86 46.03
N ARG A 2 -32.69 -31.22 44.85
CA ARG A 2 -32.68 -29.74 44.65
C ARG A 2 -31.46 -29.11 45.33
N GLU A 3 -30.68 -28.22 44.75
CA GLU A 3 -30.62 -27.48 43.49
C GLU A 3 -29.32 -26.67 43.67
N GLY A 4 -28.57 -26.37 42.62
CA GLY A 4 -27.31 -25.65 42.82
C GLY A 4 -26.56 -25.26 41.56
N GLU A 5 -27.28 -24.86 40.51
CA GLU A 5 -26.75 -24.04 39.42
C GLU A 5 -25.90 -22.89 39.98
N LYS A 6 -24.66 -22.78 39.53
CA LYS A 6 -23.87 -21.54 39.64
C LYS A 6 -23.20 -21.23 38.30
N GLY A 7 -23.97 -20.53 37.47
CA GLY A 7 -23.56 -19.31 36.77
C GLY A 7 -22.36 -19.41 35.83
N ALA A 8 -22.65 -19.57 34.55
CA ALA A 8 -21.76 -19.17 33.46
C ALA A 8 -21.40 -17.68 33.64
N LYS A 9 -20.16 -17.41 34.05
CA LYS A 9 -19.61 -16.06 34.12
C LYS A 9 -19.09 -15.72 32.71
N VAL A 10 -19.86 -14.91 32.00
CA VAL A 10 -19.42 -14.25 30.77
C VAL A 10 -18.34 -13.25 31.17
N HIS A 11 -17.07 -13.61 31.00
CA HIS A 11 -15.97 -12.66 30.96
C HIS A 11 -15.90 -12.12 29.54
N GLY A 12 -16.16 -10.83 29.39
CA GLY A 12 -16.05 -10.15 28.11
C GLY A 12 -14.65 -10.34 27.54
N LEU A 13 -14.59 -10.74 26.26
CA LEU A 13 -13.41 -10.80 25.42
C LEU A 13 -12.98 -9.38 25.03
N ALA A 14 -12.88 -8.47 26.00
CA ALA A 14 -12.13 -7.26 25.80
C ALA A 14 -10.67 -7.69 25.56
N MET A 15 -10.17 -7.41 24.35
CA MET A 15 -8.74 -7.41 24.08
C MET A 15 -8.10 -6.47 25.11
N ASP A 16 -7.55 -7.01 26.19
CA ASP A 16 -6.72 -6.29 27.15
C ASP A 16 -5.44 -5.83 26.41
N ALA A 17 -5.57 -4.76 25.63
CA ALA A 17 -4.47 -3.90 25.29
C ALA A 17 -4.18 -3.07 26.55
N GLN A 18 -3.31 -3.59 27.40
CA GLN A 18 -2.79 -2.81 28.51
C GLN A 18 -1.86 -1.73 27.94
N GLU A 19 -2.30 -0.47 27.95
CA GLU A 19 -1.41 0.68 27.81
C GLU A 19 -0.42 0.67 28.98
N VAL A 20 0.79 0.17 28.75
CA VAL A 20 1.89 0.35 29.70
C VAL A 20 2.72 1.53 29.21
N GLY A 21 2.58 2.62 29.97
CA GLY A 21 3.44 3.79 29.85
C GLY A 21 4.92 3.42 29.88
N SER A 22 5.68 4.24 29.15
CA SER A 22 7.14 4.26 29.03
C SER A 22 7.91 3.61 30.21
N ALA A 23 8.87 2.75 29.83
CA ALA A 23 9.98 2.20 30.62
C ALA A 23 9.74 0.87 31.37
N ALA A 24 9.91 -0.25 30.67
CA ALA A 24 10.73 -1.40 31.12
C ALA A 24 10.92 -2.40 29.97
N VAL A 25 12.17 -2.64 29.59
CA VAL A 25 12.56 -3.73 28.69
C VAL A 25 12.32 -5.06 29.41
N GLY A 26 11.18 -5.68 29.13
CA GLY A 26 10.84 -7.04 29.52
C GLY A 26 10.24 -7.74 28.31
N ILE A 27 10.82 -8.86 27.89
CA ILE A 27 10.33 -9.68 26.79
C ILE A 27 8.96 -10.22 27.20
N VAL A 28 7.89 -9.59 26.69
CA VAL A 28 6.51 -10.08 26.85
C VAL A 28 6.39 -11.33 25.97
N GLN A 29 6.33 -12.51 26.58
CA GLN A 29 6.00 -13.73 25.85
C GLN A 29 4.61 -13.56 25.23
N PRO A 30 4.42 -13.88 23.94
CA PRO A 30 3.10 -13.83 23.32
C PRO A 30 2.18 -14.80 24.05
N MET A 31 1.08 -14.31 24.63
CA MET A 31 0.07 -15.15 25.27
C MET A 31 -0.45 -16.16 24.24
N ARG A 32 -0.24 -17.45 24.51
CA ARG A 32 -0.87 -18.53 23.75
C ARG A 32 -2.36 -18.54 24.08
N ARG A 33 -3.19 -18.38 23.06
CA ARG A 33 -4.65 -18.44 23.19
C ARG A 33 -5.18 -19.36 22.11
N CYS A 34 -6.06 -20.27 22.50
CA CYS A 34 -6.83 -21.07 21.56
C CYS A 34 -8.30 -20.82 21.80
N LEU A 35 -9.03 -20.45 20.76
CA LEU A 35 -10.46 -20.18 20.83
C LEU A 35 -11.19 -21.30 20.10
N VAL A 36 -12.17 -21.91 20.76
CA VAL A 36 -13.12 -22.80 20.10
C VAL A 36 -14.49 -22.16 20.16
N VAL A 37 -15.02 -21.80 19.00
CA VAL A 37 -16.36 -21.26 18.82
C VAL A 37 -17.24 -22.35 18.21
N HIS A 38 -18.38 -22.61 18.84
CA HIS A 38 -19.33 -23.62 18.42
C HIS A 38 -20.75 -23.02 18.31
N THR A 39 -21.46 -23.33 17.23
CA THR A 39 -22.84 -22.87 17.01
C THR A 39 -23.87 -23.92 17.41
N ALA A 40 -24.36 -23.95 18.66
CA ALA A 40 -25.34 -24.97 19.05
C ALA A 40 -26.75 -24.68 18.48
N THR A 41 -27.57 -25.71 18.26
CA THR A 41 -28.96 -25.57 17.80
C THR A 41 -29.87 -24.79 18.76
N ALA A 42 -29.47 -24.62 20.03
CA ALA A 42 -30.23 -23.94 21.08
C ALA A 42 -29.62 -22.60 21.56
N VAL A 43 -28.34 -22.34 21.28
CA VAL A 43 -27.63 -21.10 21.66
C VAL A 43 -26.78 -20.67 20.48
N PRO A 44 -26.91 -19.43 19.98
CA PRO A 44 -26.30 -19.03 18.72
C PRO A 44 -24.77 -19.18 18.72
N PHE A 45 -24.09 -18.97 19.87
CA PHE A 45 -22.65 -19.19 20.02
C PHE A 45 -22.28 -19.65 21.43
N SER A 46 -21.39 -20.63 21.52
CA SER A 46 -20.64 -20.99 22.73
C SER A 46 -19.16 -20.85 22.45
N THR A 47 -18.48 -20.02 23.23
CA THR A 47 -17.05 -19.72 23.07
C THR A 47 -16.28 -20.30 24.24
N ASN A 48 -15.31 -21.17 23.95
CA ASN A 48 -14.41 -21.74 24.94
C ASN A 48 -12.99 -21.25 24.67
N VAL A 49 -12.39 -20.58 25.65
CA VAL A 49 -11.01 -20.08 25.58
C VAL A 49 -10.12 -21.05 26.34
N PHE A 50 -9.10 -21.56 25.66
CA PHE A 50 -8.11 -22.46 26.24
C PHE A 50 -6.73 -21.79 26.27
N CYS A 51 -6.03 -21.97 27.39
CA CYS A 51 -4.63 -21.53 27.54
C CYS A 51 -3.63 -22.58 27.04
N ASN A 52 -4.08 -23.83 26.85
CA ASN A 52 -3.26 -24.93 26.34
C ASN A 52 -3.95 -25.59 25.13
N PRO A 53 -3.31 -25.65 23.94
CA PRO A 53 -3.87 -26.32 22.76
C PRO A 53 -4.07 -27.83 22.92
N ASP A 54 -3.34 -28.50 23.82
CA ASP A 54 -3.56 -29.94 24.05
C ASP A 54 -4.95 -30.21 24.66
N MET A 55 -5.45 -29.27 25.47
CA MET A 55 -6.82 -29.32 25.98
C MET A 55 -7.87 -29.13 24.89
N VAL A 56 -7.54 -28.41 23.81
CA VAL A 56 -8.44 -28.24 22.66
C VAL A 56 -8.60 -29.57 21.93
N VAL A 57 -7.51 -30.31 21.73
CA VAL A 57 -7.54 -31.63 21.09
C VAL A 57 -8.37 -32.61 21.92
N ASP A 58 -8.21 -32.60 23.25
CA ASP A 58 -8.98 -33.48 24.14
C ASP A 58 -10.45 -33.09 24.23
N ASP A 59 -10.77 -31.80 24.27
CA ASP A 59 -12.16 -31.30 24.26
C ASP A 59 -12.85 -31.63 22.93
N LEU A 60 -12.19 -31.39 21.79
CA LEU A 60 -12.71 -31.75 20.47
C LEU A 60 -12.92 -33.25 20.33
N ARG A 61 -11.95 -34.08 20.77
CA ARG A 61 -12.07 -35.54 20.73
C ARG A 61 -13.25 -36.01 21.58
N LYS A 62 -13.42 -35.43 22.77
CA LYS A 62 -14.54 -35.74 23.66
C LYS A 62 -15.88 -35.36 23.03
N ARG A 63 -16.00 -34.17 22.45
CA ARG A 63 -17.22 -33.72 21.75
C ARG A 63 -17.55 -34.53 20.50
N MET A 64 -16.54 -35.00 19.79
CA MET A 64 -16.70 -35.95 18.67
C MET A 64 -17.20 -37.31 19.17
N GLN A 65 -16.74 -37.78 20.32
CA GLN A 65 -17.20 -39.02 20.96
C GLN A 65 -18.62 -38.89 21.55
N ASP A 66 -18.95 -37.73 22.10
CA ASP A 66 -20.26 -37.41 22.70
C ASP A 66 -21.34 -37.13 21.62
N GLY A 67 -20.97 -37.11 20.33
CA GLY A 67 -21.89 -36.97 19.21
C GLY A 67 -22.40 -35.54 18.95
N GLU A 68 -21.90 -34.53 19.69
CA GLU A 68 -22.18 -33.11 19.42
C GLU A 68 -21.57 -32.65 18.09
N VAL A 69 -20.46 -33.28 17.68
CA VAL A 69 -19.77 -33.06 16.40
C VAL A 69 -20.05 -34.24 15.46
N SER A 70 -21.27 -34.27 14.91
CA SER A 70 -21.71 -35.22 13.87
C SER A 70 -21.47 -34.62 12.47
N PRO A 71 -21.31 -35.42 11.38
CA PRO A 71 -21.20 -34.89 10.01
C PRO A 71 -22.36 -33.96 9.58
N ASP A 72 -23.54 -34.11 10.18
CA ASP A 72 -24.70 -33.21 9.99
C ASP A 72 -24.84 -32.15 11.12
N GLY A 73 -23.92 -32.13 12.07
CA GLY A 73 -23.95 -31.36 13.33
C GLY A 73 -23.15 -30.06 13.29
N PRO A 74 -23.45 -29.08 14.15
CA PRO A 74 -23.10 -27.64 14.11
C PRO A 74 -21.68 -27.20 13.69
N CYS A 75 -21.53 -25.93 13.24
CA CYS A 75 -20.25 -25.39 12.79
C CYS A 75 -19.28 -25.19 13.96
N VAL A 76 -18.02 -25.58 13.77
CA VAL A 76 -16.93 -25.46 14.75
C VAL A 76 -15.80 -24.63 14.15
N TRP A 77 -15.47 -23.52 14.80
CA TRP A 77 -14.32 -22.69 14.46
C TRP A 77 -13.27 -22.80 15.56
N VAL A 78 -12.04 -23.15 15.18
CA VAL A 78 -10.88 -23.25 16.06
C VAL A 78 -9.84 -22.22 15.63
N ASP A 79 -9.56 -21.25 16.50
CA ASP A 79 -8.48 -20.28 16.32
C ASP A 79 -7.26 -20.67 17.18
N MET A 80 -6.09 -20.73 16.56
CA MET A 80 -4.82 -21.12 17.19
C MET A 80 -3.81 -19.99 17.11
N GLN A 81 -3.54 -19.35 18.25
CA GLN A 81 -2.56 -18.27 18.35
C GLN A 81 -1.26 -18.73 19.02
N GLY A 82 -0.12 -18.52 18.35
CA GLY A 82 1.22 -18.72 18.92
C GLY A 82 1.53 -20.17 19.34
N CYS A 83 0.85 -21.14 18.70
CA CYS A 83 1.00 -22.57 18.96
C CYS A 83 2.25 -23.15 18.28
N THR A 84 2.76 -24.28 18.78
CA THR A 84 3.92 -24.95 18.17
C THR A 84 3.52 -25.70 16.90
N ASP A 85 4.48 -25.92 15.99
CA ASP A 85 4.29 -26.71 14.77
C ASP A 85 3.65 -28.08 15.06
N GLU A 86 4.02 -28.75 16.16
CA GLU A 86 3.48 -30.07 16.53
C GLU A 86 2.01 -30.00 16.97
N GLN A 87 1.65 -28.98 17.75
CA GLN A 87 0.28 -28.76 18.21
C GLN A 87 -0.64 -28.44 17.03
N ASN A 88 -0.16 -27.59 16.14
CA ASN A 88 -0.79 -27.25 14.87
C ASN A 88 -1.07 -28.50 14.01
N ARG A 89 -0.09 -29.42 13.90
CA ARG A 89 -0.26 -30.70 13.18
C ARG A 89 -1.33 -31.59 13.80
N ASN A 90 -1.37 -31.67 15.13
CA ASN A 90 -2.32 -32.54 15.83
C ASN A 90 -3.77 -32.09 15.62
N VAL A 91 -4.04 -30.79 15.67
CA VAL A 91 -5.38 -30.24 15.40
C VAL A 91 -5.77 -30.43 13.93
N LEU A 92 -4.87 -30.14 12.98
CA LEU A 92 -5.15 -30.33 11.56
C LEU A 92 -5.44 -31.78 11.20
N ARG A 93 -4.68 -32.75 11.74
CA ARG A 93 -4.94 -34.18 11.50
C ARG A 93 -6.23 -34.68 12.14
N LEU A 94 -6.67 -34.07 13.24
CA LEU A 94 -7.92 -34.44 13.90
C LEU A 94 -9.13 -33.97 13.08
N LEU A 95 -9.11 -32.72 12.60
CA LEU A 95 -10.25 -32.10 11.92
C LEU A 95 -10.26 -32.34 10.40
N PHE A 96 -9.09 -32.55 9.79
CA PHE A 96 -8.92 -32.79 8.36
C PHE A 96 -8.05 -34.05 8.11
N PRO A 97 -8.62 -35.26 8.29
CA PRO A 97 -7.89 -36.51 8.12
C PRO A 97 -7.39 -36.73 6.68
N ASP A 98 -8.04 -36.12 5.68
CA ASP A 98 -7.72 -36.25 4.27
C ASP A 98 -6.63 -35.26 3.77
N LEU A 99 -6.11 -34.42 4.66
CA LEU A 99 -5.10 -33.41 4.33
C LEU A 99 -3.73 -34.07 4.13
N GLN A 100 -3.07 -33.81 3.00
CA GLN A 100 -1.77 -34.38 2.71
C GLN A 100 -0.69 -33.78 3.63
N GLN A 101 0.35 -34.56 3.95
CA GLN A 101 1.45 -34.08 4.79
C GLN A 101 2.12 -32.82 4.22
N SER A 102 2.24 -32.71 2.89
CA SER A 102 2.77 -31.52 2.21
C SER A 102 1.93 -30.26 2.45
N GLN A 103 0.60 -30.39 2.49
CA GLN A 103 -0.33 -29.29 2.75
C GLN A 103 -0.30 -28.87 4.21
N ILE A 104 -0.16 -29.83 5.13
CA ILE A 104 0.05 -29.55 6.56
C ILE A 104 1.36 -28.77 6.77
N GLU A 105 2.46 -29.19 6.15
CA GLU A 105 3.73 -28.46 6.19
C GLU A 105 3.57 -27.03 5.64
N TRP A 106 2.87 -26.89 4.51
CA TRP A 106 2.62 -25.59 3.89
C TRP A 106 1.80 -24.66 4.79
N MET A 107 0.76 -25.17 5.46
CA MET A 107 -0.05 -24.36 6.40
C MET A 107 0.75 -23.87 7.61
N ILE A 108 1.79 -24.60 8.03
CA ILE A 108 2.61 -24.25 9.19
C ILE A 108 3.76 -23.31 8.81
N ARG A 109 4.35 -23.51 7.63
CA ARG A 109 5.52 -22.78 7.13
C ARG A 109 5.19 -22.04 5.83
N CYS A 110 4.04 -21.38 5.81
CA CYS A 110 3.56 -20.70 4.61
C CYS A 110 4.48 -19.52 4.27
N ASP A 111 5.03 -19.53 3.06
CA ASP A 111 5.86 -18.47 2.48
C ASP A 111 5.09 -17.58 1.49
N THR A 112 3.87 -17.99 1.12
CA THR A 112 2.98 -17.28 0.22
C THR A 112 1.93 -16.50 0.98
N TYR A 113 1.67 -15.28 0.53
CA TYR A 113 0.65 -14.40 1.10
C TYR A 113 -0.58 -14.35 0.19
N ASP A 114 -1.77 -14.31 0.80
CA ASP A 114 -3.04 -14.07 0.12
C ASP A 114 -3.28 -15.05 -1.04
N ALA A 115 -3.16 -16.33 -0.73
CA ALA A 115 -3.34 -17.43 -1.67
C ALA A 115 -4.38 -18.42 -1.15
N VAL A 116 -5.17 -18.99 -2.05
CA VAL A 116 -6.23 -19.94 -1.73
C VAL A 116 -6.19 -21.12 -2.68
N GLU A 117 -6.36 -22.33 -2.15
CA GLU A 117 -6.38 -23.58 -2.90
C GLU A 117 -7.59 -24.42 -2.49
N LEU A 118 -8.49 -24.66 -3.45
CA LEU A 118 -9.62 -25.57 -3.28
C LEU A 118 -9.20 -26.99 -3.66
N GLN A 119 -9.45 -27.95 -2.78
CA GLN A 119 -9.18 -29.36 -3.02
C GLN A 119 -10.50 -30.15 -3.16
N PRO A 120 -10.91 -30.54 -4.37
CA PRO A 120 -12.18 -31.25 -4.59
C PRO A 120 -12.06 -32.79 -4.53
N VAL A 121 -10.85 -33.36 -4.55
CA VAL A 121 -10.65 -34.79 -4.89
C VAL A 121 -10.67 -35.73 -3.67
N LYS A 122 -10.32 -35.25 -2.47
CA LYS A 122 -10.18 -36.09 -1.26
C LYS A 122 -11.04 -35.63 -0.07
N GLY A 123 -11.98 -34.73 -0.30
CA GLY A 123 -12.78 -34.05 0.72
C GLY A 123 -12.85 -32.58 0.34
N GLU A 124 -14.05 -32.00 0.21
CA GLU A 124 -14.18 -30.59 -0.19
C GLU A 124 -13.69 -29.67 0.94
N TYR A 125 -12.41 -29.31 0.89
CA TYR A 125 -11.81 -28.35 1.80
C TYR A 125 -11.04 -27.27 1.04
N LEU A 126 -10.97 -26.11 1.67
CA LEU A 126 -10.27 -24.93 1.22
C LEU A 126 -9.11 -24.65 2.17
N ILE A 127 -7.90 -24.54 1.64
CA ILE A 127 -6.74 -24.06 2.40
C ILE A 127 -6.32 -22.71 1.85
N GLY A 128 -5.79 -21.84 2.72
CA GLY A 128 -5.28 -20.57 2.27
C GLY A 128 -4.45 -19.85 3.31
N SER A 129 -3.86 -18.74 2.88
CA SER A 129 -3.12 -17.82 3.71
C SER A 129 -3.61 -16.40 3.48
N LEU A 130 -3.61 -15.61 4.55
CA LEU A 130 -3.92 -14.19 4.54
C LEU A 130 -2.75 -13.42 5.15
N ALA A 131 -2.29 -12.38 4.45
CA ALA A 131 -1.52 -11.34 5.11
C ALA A 131 -2.48 -10.55 6.02
N CYS A 132 -2.12 -10.33 7.28
CA CYS A 132 -2.96 -9.65 8.26
C CYS A 132 -2.18 -8.48 8.90
N PRO A 133 -2.77 -7.28 9.02
CA PRO A 133 -2.10 -6.17 9.68
C PRO A 133 -2.31 -6.28 11.20
N PRO A 134 -1.26 -6.21 12.02
CA PRO A 134 -1.38 -6.32 13.48
C PRO A 134 -2.10 -5.12 14.10
N ASN A 135 -1.95 -3.94 13.50
CA ASN A 135 -2.60 -2.69 13.90
C ASN A 135 -3.49 -2.13 12.77
N ARG A 136 -4.40 -1.22 13.14
CA ARG A 136 -5.41 -0.65 12.24
C ARG A 136 -4.74 0.16 11.12
N GLY A 137 -4.60 -0.45 9.94
CA GLY A 137 -4.11 0.15 8.70
C GLY A 137 -2.67 0.68 8.77
N PRO A 138 -1.85 0.48 7.73
CA PRO A 138 -0.62 1.25 7.59
C PRO A 138 -1.00 2.73 7.38
N SER A 139 -0.68 3.60 8.35
CA SER A 139 -0.85 5.04 8.18
C SER A 139 0.14 5.50 7.11
N LEU A 140 -0.36 6.09 6.02
CA LEU A 140 0.47 6.63 4.95
C LEU A 140 1.42 7.77 5.40
N SER A 141 1.23 8.31 6.60
CA SER A 141 2.05 9.35 7.23
C SER A 141 3.34 8.86 7.88
N ALA A 142 3.56 7.54 8.03
CA ALA A 142 4.77 7.02 8.67
C ALA A 142 6.01 7.23 7.79
N PRO A 143 7.14 7.74 8.33
CA PRO A 143 8.30 8.11 7.54
C PRO A 143 8.88 6.89 6.82
N ALA A 144 9.04 7.02 5.50
CA ALA A 144 9.73 6.12 4.57
C ALA A 144 9.76 4.64 5.01
N ALA A 145 8.85 3.84 4.45
CA ALA A 145 8.86 2.39 4.50
C ALA A 145 10.26 1.82 4.21
N SER A 146 11.02 1.59 5.28
CA SER A 146 12.10 0.62 5.30
C SER A 146 11.50 -0.76 5.04
N GLU A 147 12.31 -1.70 4.57
CA GLU A 147 11.95 -3.11 4.34
C GLU A 147 11.27 -3.78 5.56
N VAL A 148 11.35 -3.15 6.73
CA VAL A 148 10.68 -3.43 8.00
C VAL A 148 9.14 -3.52 7.93
N GLU A 149 8.44 -2.91 6.96
CA GLU A 149 6.96 -3.05 6.88
C GLU A 149 6.50 -4.44 6.40
N LYS A 150 7.32 -5.17 5.61
CA LYS A 150 7.07 -6.60 5.35
C LYS A 150 7.25 -7.46 6.60
N GLU A 151 8.03 -6.97 7.57
CA GLU A 151 8.36 -7.66 8.81
C GLU A 151 7.22 -7.58 9.84
N ASN A 152 6.30 -6.63 9.68
CA ASN A 152 5.18 -6.43 10.61
C ASN A 152 3.85 -7.03 10.13
N THR A 153 3.80 -7.71 8.98
CA THR A 153 2.58 -8.42 8.55
C THR A 153 2.49 -9.79 9.19
N VAL A 154 1.40 -10.07 9.89
CA VAL A 154 1.12 -11.39 10.46
C VAL A 154 0.55 -12.29 9.38
N VAL A 155 1.06 -13.50 9.23
CA VAL A 155 0.45 -14.51 8.35
C VAL A 155 -0.61 -15.27 9.14
N CYS A 156 -1.84 -15.27 8.64
CA CYS A 156 -2.91 -16.12 9.12
C CYS A 156 -3.17 -17.22 8.08
N THR A 157 -2.83 -18.47 8.41
CA THR A 157 -3.22 -19.61 7.57
C THR A 157 -4.56 -20.16 8.05
N PHE A 158 -5.33 -20.70 7.11
CA PHE A 158 -6.63 -21.26 7.43
C PHE A 158 -6.93 -22.52 6.62
N ALA A 159 -7.70 -23.42 7.23
CA ALA A 159 -8.32 -24.56 6.56
C ALA A 159 -9.82 -24.55 6.88
N CYS A 160 -10.64 -24.67 5.85
CA CYS A 160 -12.09 -24.59 5.97
C CYS A 160 -12.75 -25.75 5.19
N ASN A 161 -13.78 -26.36 5.75
CA ASN A 161 -14.74 -27.21 5.04
C ASN A 161 -16.17 -26.76 5.42
N ASP A 162 -17.22 -27.47 5.01
CA ASP A 162 -18.62 -27.05 5.27
C ASP A 162 -18.97 -26.95 6.78
N ARG A 163 -18.17 -27.55 7.70
CA ARG A 163 -18.45 -27.60 9.15
C ARG A 163 -17.34 -27.04 10.04
N PHE A 164 -16.10 -27.13 9.62
CA PHE A 164 -14.90 -26.83 10.41
C PHE A 164 -14.13 -25.69 9.76
N LEU A 165 -13.76 -24.70 10.57
CA LEU A 165 -12.81 -23.66 10.22
C LEU A 165 -11.66 -23.71 11.24
N VAL A 166 -10.43 -23.78 10.75
CA VAL A 166 -9.22 -23.67 11.57
C VAL A 166 -8.46 -22.45 11.10
N THR A 167 -8.16 -21.52 12.00
CA THR A 167 -7.32 -20.34 11.74
C THR A 167 -6.07 -20.40 12.61
N MET A 168 -4.91 -20.08 12.04
CA MET A 168 -3.62 -20.27 12.69
C MET A 168 -2.73 -19.05 12.44
N HIS A 169 -2.21 -18.44 13.51
CA HIS A 169 -1.41 -17.21 13.42
C HIS A 169 -0.43 -17.09 14.57
N ALA A 170 0.66 -16.34 14.35
CA ALA A 170 1.71 -16.15 15.35
C ALA A 170 1.38 -15.03 16.36
N ALA A 171 0.58 -14.05 15.96
CA ALA A 171 0.34 -12.81 16.70
C ALA A 171 -1.09 -12.28 16.43
N PRO A 172 -1.68 -11.49 17.34
CA PRO A 172 -3.02 -10.97 17.14
C PRO A 172 -3.07 -9.94 16.01
N PHE A 173 -4.20 -9.86 15.31
CA PHE A 173 -4.39 -8.93 14.21
C PHE A 173 -5.81 -8.35 14.17
N VAL A 174 -5.96 -7.21 13.49
CA VAL A 174 -7.21 -6.41 13.52
C VAL A 174 -8.40 -7.15 12.93
N GLY A 175 -8.21 -7.85 11.81
CA GLY A 175 -9.30 -8.58 11.13
C GLY A 175 -9.96 -9.63 12.03
N LEU A 176 -9.17 -10.33 12.85
CA LEU A 176 -9.70 -11.30 13.82
C LEU A 176 -10.46 -10.63 14.96
N ALA A 177 -9.96 -9.50 15.47
CA ALA A 177 -10.63 -8.75 16.52
C ALA A 177 -12.01 -8.24 16.06
N GLU A 178 -12.10 -7.75 14.82
CA GLU A 178 -13.36 -7.28 14.24
C GLU A 178 -14.33 -8.43 13.99
N LEU A 179 -13.82 -9.59 13.52
CA LEU A 179 -14.61 -10.79 13.35
C LEU A 179 -15.23 -11.27 14.67
N LEU A 180 -14.43 -11.36 15.74
CA LEU A 180 -14.92 -11.78 17.06
C LEU A 180 -16.00 -10.84 17.58
N ARG A 181 -15.78 -9.52 17.44
CA ARG A 181 -16.77 -8.51 17.81
C ARG A 181 -18.06 -8.66 16.99
N HIS A 182 -17.97 -8.95 15.70
CA HIS A 182 -19.13 -9.15 14.83
C HIS A 182 -19.95 -10.37 15.27
N VAL A 183 -19.29 -11.50 15.53
CA VAL A 183 -19.92 -12.74 15.98
C VAL A 183 -20.59 -12.57 17.35
N GLU A 184 -19.98 -11.82 18.28
CA GLU A 184 -20.56 -11.53 19.60
C GLU A 184 -21.84 -10.69 19.53
N VAL A 185 -21.83 -9.66 18.66
CA VAL A 185 -22.98 -8.77 18.47
C VAL A 185 -24.14 -9.51 17.81
N GLU A 186 -23.85 -10.29 16.77
CA GLU A 186 -24.85 -11.09 16.06
C GLU A 186 -25.42 -12.21 16.95
N GLY A 187 -24.57 -12.80 17.80
CA GLY A 187 -24.97 -13.78 18.82
C GLY A 187 -25.87 -13.23 19.92
N SER A 188 -25.74 -11.95 20.28
CA SER A 188 -26.57 -11.31 21.30
C SER A 188 -27.89 -10.73 20.74
N GLY A 189 -27.98 -10.52 19.43
CA GLY A 189 -29.12 -9.86 18.76
C GLY A 189 -30.40 -10.71 18.66
N GLY A 190 -30.32 -12.03 18.85
CA GLY A 190 -31.45 -12.95 18.67
C GLY A 190 -32.54 -12.94 19.76
N HIS A 191 -32.46 -12.06 20.77
CA HIS A 191 -33.37 -12.08 21.94
C HIS A 191 -34.23 -10.81 22.11
N ARG A 192 -34.48 -10.05 21.04
CA ARG A 192 -35.20 -8.76 21.17
C ARG A 192 -36.36 -8.47 20.22
N ASP A 193 -36.93 -9.49 19.57
CA ASP A 193 -38.25 -9.38 18.92
C ASP A 193 -39.25 -10.29 19.63
N GLY A 194 -40.00 -9.72 20.59
CA GLY A 194 -41.07 -10.48 21.25
C GLY A 194 -41.61 -9.99 22.58
N ALA A 195 -41.53 -8.70 22.93
CA ALA A 195 -42.32 -8.16 24.05
C ALA A 195 -42.37 -6.62 24.03
N SER A 196 -43.20 -6.05 23.18
CA SER A 196 -43.80 -4.74 23.47
C SER A 196 -45.30 -4.87 23.26
N ALA A 197 -46.01 -4.98 24.38
CA ALA A 197 -47.46 -4.93 24.42
C ALA A 197 -47.96 -3.60 23.86
N ALA A 198 -48.83 -3.67 22.85
CA ALA A 198 -49.73 -2.59 22.49
C ALA A 198 -51.17 -3.15 22.46
N PRO A 199 -52.17 -2.42 22.99
CA PRO A 199 -53.50 -2.95 23.22
C PRO A 199 -54.38 -2.90 21.95
N ASN A 200 -55.05 -4.02 21.71
CA ASN A 200 -56.37 -4.24 21.10
C ASN A 200 -57.04 -3.07 20.37
N THR A 201 -57.26 -3.24 19.06
CA THR A 201 -58.54 -2.94 18.41
C THR A 201 -58.74 -3.85 17.19
N ALA A 202 -59.93 -4.42 17.07
CA ALA A 202 -60.31 -5.47 16.12
C ALA A 202 -60.82 -4.91 14.78
N SER A 203 -60.52 -5.60 13.67
CA SER A 203 -61.49 -6.04 12.65
C SER A 203 -60.83 -6.87 11.53
N PRO A 204 -61.57 -7.77 10.84
CA PRO A 204 -61.01 -8.87 10.06
C PRO A 204 -61.20 -8.71 8.54
N LEU A 205 -60.18 -9.04 7.73
CA LEU A 205 -60.32 -9.86 6.51
C LEU A 205 -58.96 -10.07 5.81
N MET A 206 -58.88 -11.17 5.08
CA MET A 206 -57.93 -11.49 4.02
C MET A 206 -56.66 -12.26 4.43
N GLN A 207 -56.94 -13.55 4.63
CA GLN A 207 -56.06 -14.69 4.60
C GLN A 207 -55.12 -14.64 3.37
N ARG A 208 -53.86 -14.31 3.61
CA ARG A 208 -52.76 -14.53 2.67
C ARG A 208 -51.75 -15.43 3.37
N SER A 209 -51.51 -16.58 2.75
CA SER A 209 -50.60 -17.64 3.16
C SER A 209 -49.28 -17.09 3.72
N ILE A 210 -49.06 -17.37 5.01
CA ILE A 210 -47.80 -17.19 5.71
C ILE A 210 -46.77 -18.13 5.04
N PRO A 211 -45.68 -17.64 4.44
CA PRO A 211 -44.54 -18.52 4.15
C PRO A 211 -44.00 -19.04 5.49
N PRO A 212 -43.59 -20.31 5.58
CA PRO A 212 -43.05 -20.85 6.82
C PRO A 212 -41.92 -19.94 7.33
N ALA A 213 -41.93 -19.66 8.64
CA ALA A 213 -40.94 -18.83 9.30
C ALA A 213 -39.52 -19.20 8.84
N PRO A 214 -38.62 -18.24 8.59
CA PRO A 214 -37.23 -18.56 8.32
C PRO A 214 -36.71 -19.29 9.55
N SER A 215 -36.43 -20.59 9.38
CA SER A 215 -35.65 -21.36 10.35
C SER A 215 -34.40 -20.55 10.68
N MET A 216 -34.10 -20.33 11.97
CA MET A 216 -32.83 -19.76 12.43
C MET A 216 -31.68 -20.34 11.60
N ARG A 217 -31.15 -19.54 10.65
CA ARG A 217 -30.01 -19.93 9.84
C ARG A 217 -28.80 -19.89 10.78
N GLY A 218 -28.26 -21.05 11.12
CA GLY A 218 -26.98 -21.12 11.83
C GLY A 218 -25.88 -20.51 10.96
N ILE A 219 -24.97 -19.75 11.58
CA ILE A 219 -23.77 -19.26 10.90
C ILE A 219 -22.94 -20.47 10.43
N THR A 220 -22.60 -20.47 9.13
CA THR A 220 -21.79 -21.50 8.48
C THR A 220 -20.30 -21.17 8.57
N SER A 221 -19.43 -22.18 8.43
CA SER A 221 -17.97 -21.99 8.38
C SER A 221 -17.57 -21.09 7.21
N ALA A 222 -18.27 -21.19 6.08
CA ALA A 222 -18.09 -20.34 4.90
C ALA A 222 -18.41 -18.87 5.19
N ALA A 223 -19.45 -18.58 5.98
CA ALA A 223 -19.79 -17.22 6.39
C ALA A 223 -18.75 -16.63 7.36
N ILE A 224 -18.24 -17.42 8.30
CA ILE A 224 -17.16 -16.95 9.21
C ILE A 224 -15.89 -16.68 8.41
N LEU A 225 -15.54 -17.57 7.48
CA LEU A 225 -14.39 -17.38 6.60
C LEU A 225 -14.57 -16.12 5.72
N SER A 226 -15.77 -15.89 5.18
CA SER A 226 -16.01 -14.73 4.35
C SER A 226 -15.86 -13.43 5.12
N LEU A 227 -16.42 -13.36 6.33
CA LEU A 227 -16.22 -12.22 7.22
C LEU A 227 -14.73 -12.02 7.56
N LEU A 228 -13.98 -13.09 7.85
CA LEU A 228 -12.54 -13.02 8.12
C LEU A 228 -11.78 -12.41 6.94
N VAL A 229 -12.01 -12.92 5.73
CA VAL A 229 -11.37 -12.41 4.51
C VAL A 229 -11.78 -10.96 4.26
N CYS A 230 -13.07 -10.62 4.40
CA CYS A 230 -13.55 -9.26 4.19
C CYS A 230 -12.92 -8.26 5.18
N PHE A 231 -12.96 -8.55 6.49
CA PHE A 231 -12.36 -7.68 7.50
C PHE A 231 -10.84 -7.57 7.36
N THR A 232 -10.15 -8.64 6.97
CA THR A 232 -8.70 -8.56 6.71
C THR A 232 -8.38 -7.73 5.47
N CYS A 233 -9.16 -7.86 4.39
CA CYS A 233 -9.03 -6.99 3.20
C CYS A 233 -9.32 -5.53 3.53
N GLU A 234 -10.39 -5.23 4.27
CA GLU A 234 -10.75 -3.87 4.67
C GLU A 234 -9.71 -3.24 5.60
N ALA A 235 -9.14 -4.01 6.53
CA ALA A 235 -8.06 -3.54 7.41
C ALA A 235 -6.76 -3.20 6.66
N PHE A 236 -6.59 -3.72 5.44
CA PHE A 236 -5.46 -3.42 4.56
C PHE A 236 -5.66 -2.17 3.70
N LEU A 237 -6.86 -1.59 3.65
CA LEU A 237 -7.13 -0.41 2.84
C LEU A 237 -6.42 0.81 3.43
N PRO A 238 -5.41 1.39 2.73
CA PRO A 238 -4.83 2.65 3.16
C PRO A 238 -5.83 3.79 2.94
N ASP A 239 -5.73 4.87 3.72
CA ASP A 239 -6.49 6.10 3.47
C ASP A 239 -5.82 6.88 2.32
N PRO A 240 -6.36 6.86 1.08
CA PRO A 240 -5.69 7.48 -0.06
C PRO A 240 -5.60 9.01 0.04
N THR A 241 -6.39 9.64 0.91
CA THR A 241 -6.51 11.11 0.96
C THR A 241 -5.21 11.79 1.35
N SER A 242 -4.47 11.24 2.31
CA SER A 242 -3.20 11.83 2.75
C SER A 242 -2.12 11.73 1.66
N LEU A 243 -2.14 10.65 0.87
CA LEU A 243 -1.20 10.45 -0.23
C LEU A 243 -1.54 11.37 -1.40
N LEU A 244 -2.83 11.51 -1.73
CA LEU A 244 -3.29 12.47 -2.74
C LEU A 244 -2.92 13.91 -2.35
N ALA A 245 -3.04 14.28 -1.07
CA ALA A 245 -2.58 15.57 -0.58
C ALA A 245 -1.06 15.72 -0.69
N GLU A 246 -0.27 14.68 -0.39
CA GLU A 246 1.19 14.70 -0.54
C GLU A 246 1.61 14.85 -2.02
N VAL A 247 0.93 14.16 -2.95
CA VAL A 247 1.14 14.32 -4.40
C VAL A 247 0.80 15.74 -4.84
N GLY A 248 -0.33 16.29 -4.37
CA GLY A 248 -0.72 17.68 -4.65
C GLY A 248 0.31 18.69 -4.16
N ASN A 249 0.84 18.51 -2.94
CA ASN A 249 1.91 19.35 -2.41
C ASN A 249 3.19 19.28 -3.29
N ILE A 250 3.54 18.09 -3.80
CA ILE A 250 4.68 17.95 -4.72
C ILE A 250 4.43 18.71 -6.03
N ASP A 251 3.23 18.61 -6.60
CA ASP A 251 2.89 19.31 -7.85
C ASP A 251 2.94 20.84 -7.68
N GLU A 252 2.41 21.37 -6.57
CA GLU A 252 2.55 22.80 -6.24
C GLU A 252 4.01 23.22 -6.05
N MET A 253 4.82 22.39 -5.36
CA MET A 253 6.25 22.65 -5.20
C MET A 253 6.97 22.70 -6.56
N VAL A 254 6.64 21.79 -7.50
CA VAL A 254 7.24 21.76 -8.83
C VAL A 254 7.09 23.10 -9.56
N LEU A 255 5.94 23.75 -9.43
CA LEU A 255 5.64 25.04 -10.04
C LEU A 255 6.43 26.20 -9.41
N LEU A 256 6.77 26.11 -8.12
CA LEU A 256 7.37 27.19 -7.34
C LEU A 256 8.90 27.10 -7.21
N ILE A 257 9.53 25.99 -7.57
CA ILE A 257 10.96 25.79 -7.35
C ILE A 257 11.80 26.77 -8.18
N SER A 258 12.29 27.80 -7.49
CA SER A 258 13.45 28.62 -7.87
C SER A 258 14.73 27.77 -7.85
N PRO A 259 15.75 28.09 -8.66
CA PRO A 259 16.90 27.21 -8.89
C PRO A 259 17.85 27.20 -7.67
N GLY A 260 17.51 26.41 -6.65
CA GLY A 260 18.40 26.01 -5.56
C GLY A 260 18.78 24.53 -5.68
N GLU A 261 20.06 24.18 -5.57
CA GLU A 261 20.52 22.79 -5.69
C GLU A 261 19.97 21.86 -4.59
N GLN A 262 19.69 22.39 -3.40
CA GLN A 262 19.17 21.62 -2.27
C GLN A 262 17.69 21.28 -2.45
N ASP A 263 16.87 22.22 -2.90
CA ASP A 263 15.42 22.04 -3.06
C ASP A 263 15.09 21.03 -4.17
N GLN A 264 15.88 21.01 -5.25
CA GLN A 264 15.75 20.02 -6.33
C GLN A 264 16.02 18.59 -5.86
N ARG A 265 17.07 18.40 -5.04
CA ARG A 265 17.45 17.08 -4.51
C ARG A 265 16.41 16.58 -3.51
N ASP A 266 15.87 17.47 -2.67
CA ASP A 266 14.80 17.12 -1.72
C ASP A 266 13.51 16.72 -2.46
N LEU A 267 13.10 17.48 -3.48
CA LEU A 267 11.93 17.14 -4.30
C LEU A 267 12.08 15.74 -4.92
N LEU A 268 13.20 15.47 -5.60
CA LEU A 268 13.45 14.18 -6.23
C LEU A 268 13.46 13.03 -5.21
N ARG A 269 13.97 13.28 -4.00
CA ARG A 269 13.93 12.30 -2.91
C ARG A 269 12.49 12.02 -2.47
N ARG A 270 11.66 13.05 -2.28
CA ARG A 270 10.24 12.90 -1.93
C ARG A 270 9.48 12.13 -3.00
N VAL A 271 9.68 12.47 -4.28
CA VAL A 271 9.10 11.75 -5.42
C VAL A 271 9.49 10.27 -5.41
N ALA A 272 10.76 9.96 -5.16
CA ALA A 272 11.24 8.57 -5.11
C ALA A 272 10.63 7.78 -3.94
N LEU A 273 10.57 8.39 -2.74
CA LEU A 273 9.95 7.78 -1.56
C LEU A 273 8.45 7.54 -1.76
N LEU A 274 7.74 8.53 -2.31
CA LEU A 274 6.30 8.43 -2.56
C LEU A 274 6.00 7.37 -3.61
N ARG A 275 6.77 7.31 -4.70
CA ARG A 275 6.64 6.25 -5.72
C ARG A 275 6.84 4.86 -5.11
N ARG A 276 7.87 4.68 -4.27
CA ARG A 276 8.11 3.40 -3.57
C ARG A 276 6.94 3.04 -2.67
N ARG A 277 6.41 4.00 -1.91
CA ARG A 277 5.27 3.82 -1.01
C ARG A 277 4.01 3.40 -1.78
N ILE A 278 3.67 4.11 -2.87
CA ILE A 278 2.56 3.75 -3.76
C ILE A 278 2.73 2.32 -4.29
N SER A 279 3.91 1.96 -4.81
CA SER A 279 4.15 0.62 -5.35
C SER A 279 3.99 -0.49 -4.31
N ASN A 280 4.48 -0.28 -3.08
CA ASN A 280 4.34 -1.25 -2.00
C ASN A 280 2.86 -1.51 -1.66
N PHE A 281 2.06 -0.46 -1.49
CA PHE A 281 0.63 -0.59 -1.23
C PHE A 281 -0.12 -1.26 -2.38
N ARG A 282 0.22 -0.89 -3.62
CA ARG A 282 -0.38 -1.48 -4.82
C ARG A 282 -0.12 -2.98 -4.91
N THR A 283 1.08 -3.45 -4.56
CA THR A 283 1.39 -4.88 -4.53
C THR A 283 0.56 -5.63 -3.49
N GLY A 284 0.40 -5.08 -2.28
CA GLY A 284 -0.45 -5.69 -1.24
C GLY A 284 -1.92 -5.76 -1.66
N LEU A 285 -2.48 -4.65 -2.15
CA LEU A 285 -3.86 -4.60 -2.63
C LEU A 285 -4.10 -5.54 -3.83
N TYR A 286 -3.12 -5.69 -4.72
CA TYR A 286 -3.22 -6.62 -5.85
C TYR A 286 -3.38 -8.07 -5.40
N LEU A 287 -2.63 -8.50 -4.37
CA LEU A 287 -2.76 -9.86 -3.83
C LEU A 287 -4.13 -10.06 -3.17
N LYS A 288 -4.62 -9.06 -2.43
CA LYS A 288 -5.98 -9.04 -1.86
C LYS A 288 -7.08 -9.07 -2.91
N GLU A 289 -6.89 -8.36 -4.01
CA GLU A 289 -7.82 -8.38 -5.14
C GLU A 289 -7.85 -9.78 -5.78
N LYS A 290 -6.68 -10.39 -5.97
CA LYS A 290 -6.53 -11.72 -6.57
C LYS A 290 -7.24 -12.81 -5.76
N ILE A 291 -7.01 -12.87 -4.45
CA ILE A 291 -7.69 -13.86 -3.58
C ILE A 291 -9.22 -13.68 -3.61
N LEU A 292 -9.72 -12.43 -3.57
CA LEU A 292 -11.16 -12.17 -3.68
C LEU A 292 -11.72 -12.59 -5.04
N GLN A 293 -10.99 -12.36 -6.13
CA GLN A 293 -11.34 -12.82 -7.47
C GLN A 293 -11.38 -14.35 -7.57
N GLU A 294 -10.42 -15.03 -6.95
CA GLU A 294 -10.37 -16.50 -6.88
C GLU A 294 -11.57 -17.05 -6.09
N LEU A 295 -11.93 -16.45 -4.95
CA LEU A 295 -13.07 -16.85 -4.12
C LEU A 295 -14.44 -16.70 -4.82
N ILE A 296 -14.58 -15.71 -5.72
CA ILE A 296 -15.81 -15.52 -6.53
C ILE A 296 -15.79 -16.25 -7.88
N ALA A 297 -14.66 -16.91 -8.21
CA ALA A 297 -14.47 -17.54 -9.50
C ALA A 297 -15.52 -18.64 -9.75
N PRO A 298 -15.87 -18.93 -11.02
CA PRO A 298 -16.87 -19.96 -11.34
C PRO A 298 -16.53 -21.35 -10.77
N THR A 299 -15.25 -21.66 -10.60
CA THR A 299 -14.75 -22.90 -9.99
C THR A 299 -15.17 -23.04 -8.52
N MET A 300 -15.34 -21.93 -7.81
CA MET A 300 -15.76 -21.90 -6.40
C MET A 300 -17.29 -21.96 -6.24
N ARG A 301 -18.07 -21.69 -7.30
CA ARG A 301 -19.55 -21.64 -7.23
C ARG A 301 -20.21 -22.97 -6.90
N LEU A 302 -19.52 -24.07 -7.16
CA LEU A 302 -20.01 -25.42 -6.86
C LEU A 302 -19.54 -25.91 -5.49
N SER A 303 -18.65 -25.17 -4.81
CA SER A 303 -18.13 -25.55 -3.49
C SER A 303 -18.95 -24.93 -2.35
N PHE A 304 -18.71 -25.43 -1.13
CA PHE A 304 -19.34 -24.92 0.09
C PHE A 304 -19.10 -23.42 0.34
N VAL A 305 -18.00 -22.87 -0.18
CA VAL A 305 -17.56 -21.47 0.03
C VAL A 305 -18.52 -20.46 -0.63
N ALA A 306 -19.14 -20.84 -1.74
CA ALA A 306 -20.06 -19.97 -2.50
C ALA A 306 -21.49 -20.51 -2.54
N LYS A 307 -21.81 -21.48 -1.66
CA LYS A 307 -23.13 -22.10 -1.54
C LYS A 307 -24.20 -21.09 -1.10
N GLU A 308 -23.83 -20.14 -0.24
CA GLU A 308 -24.71 -19.08 0.26
C GLU A 308 -24.55 -17.79 -0.57
N PRO A 309 -25.64 -17.21 -1.11
CA PRO A 309 -25.55 -16.02 -1.95
C PRO A 309 -25.09 -14.77 -1.18
N ASP A 310 -25.31 -14.73 0.13
CA ASP A 310 -24.90 -13.62 1.00
C ASP A 310 -23.37 -13.54 1.10
N THR A 311 -22.70 -14.68 1.33
CA THR A 311 -21.22 -14.77 1.32
C THR A 311 -20.60 -14.28 0.00
N VAL A 312 -21.18 -14.65 -1.14
CA VAL A 312 -20.70 -14.19 -2.46
C VAL A 312 -20.92 -12.68 -2.64
N ARG A 313 -21.99 -12.12 -2.06
CA ARG A 313 -22.23 -10.67 -2.07
C ARG A 313 -21.16 -9.95 -1.26
N ASP A 314 -20.81 -10.44 -0.08
CA ASP A 314 -19.81 -9.81 0.80
C ASP A 314 -18.42 -9.78 0.15
N TYR A 315 -18.01 -10.87 -0.51
CA TYR A 315 -16.76 -10.89 -1.29
C TYR A 315 -16.76 -9.87 -2.43
N LYS A 316 -17.88 -9.72 -3.14
CA LYS A 316 -18.01 -8.75 -4.24
C LYS A 316 -17.97 -7.31 -3.74
N GLU A 317 -18.64 -7.02 -2.64
CA GLU A 317 -18.62 -5.69 -2.04
C GLU A 317 -17.20 -5.31 -1.59
N THR A 318 -16.51 -6.24 -0.92
CA THR A 318 -15.12 -6.04 -0.50
C THR A 318 -14.18 -5.88 -1.70
N LEU A 319 -14.37 -6.69 -2.75
CA LEU A 319 -13.58 -6.58 -3.98
C LEU A 319 -13.74 -5.19 -4.63
N GLU A 320 -14.95 -4.66 -4.65
CA GLU A 320 -15.22 -3.32 -5.16
C GLU A 320 -14.52 -2.24 -4.32
N LYS A 321 -14.57 -2.34 -2.99
CA LYS A 321 -13.84 -1.43 -2.08
C LYS A 321 -12.33 -1.47 -2.34
N VAL A 322 -11.75 -2.67 -2.47
CA VAL A 322 -10.31 -2.85 -2.76
C VAL A 322 -9.95 -2.26 -4.13
N ARG A 323 -10.76 -2.50 -5.16
CA ARG A 323 -10.56 -1.95 -6.50
C ARG A 323 -10.63 -0.43 -6.52
N GLN A 324 -11.64 0.15 -5.87
CA GLN A 324 -11.78 1.60 -5.77
C GLN A 324 -10.53 2.26 -5.16
N VAL A 325 -9.97 1.68 -4.10
CA VAL A 325 -8.74 2.20 -3.50
C VAL A 325 -7.52 1.97 -4.40
N SER A 326 -7.46 0.84 -5.11
CA SER A 326 -6.40 0.58 -6.09
C SER A 326 -6.42 1.59 -7.25
N GLU A 327 -7.58 1.91 -7.80
CA GLU A 327 -7.73 2.91 -8.87
C GLU A 327 -7.26 4.29 -8.42
N ARG A 328 -7.68 4.73 -7.22
CA ARG A 328 -7.21 6.00 -6.64
C ARG A 328 -5.69 6.05 -6.44
N LEU A 329 -5.07 4.90 -6.15
CA LEU A 329 -3.63 4.79 -5.99
C LEU A 329 -2.90 4.86 -7.34
N ASP A 330 -3.49 4.27 -8.38
CA ASP A 330 -2.99 4.35 -9.75
C ASP A 330 -3.12 5.80 -10.29
N ASP A 331 -4.23 6.50 -10.02
CA ASP A 331 -4.39 7.94 -10.31
C ASP A 331 -3.31 8.78 -9.62
N ALA A 332 -3.05 8.52 -8.33
CA ALA A 332 -2.03 9.23 -7.56
C ALA A 332 -0.62 9.01 -8.14
N ARG A 333 -0.34 7.79 -8.61
CA ARG A 333 0.92 7.47 -9.29
C ARG A 333 1.09 8.25 -10.58
N ASP A 334 0.03 8.35 -11.38
CA ASP A 334 0.06 9.05 -12.65
C ASP A 334 0.21 10.56 -12.45
N MET A 335 -0.49 11.15 -11.49
CA MET A 335 -0.28 12.55 -11.07
C MET A 335 1.16 12.80 -10.61
N LEU A 336 1.73 11.90 -9.79
CA LEU A 336 3.13 12.03 -9.36
C LEU A 336 4.13 11.95 -10.54
N ASN A 337 3.87 11.07 -11.51
CA ASN A 337 4.70 10.97 -12.71
C ASN A 337 4.58 12.22 -13.58
N GLN A 338 3.37 12.77 -13.71
CA GLN A 338 3.13 14.01 -14.42
C GLN A 338 3.86 15.18 -13.75
N ALA A 339 3.76 15.31 -12.42
CA ALA A 339 4.49 16.34 -11.66
C ALA A 339 6.01 16.22 -11.86
N ASN A 340 6.55 15.00 -11.83
CA ASN A 340 7.97 14.76 -12.09
C ASN A 340 8.38 15.11 -13.55
N LEU A 341 7.54 14.82 -14.53
CA LEU A 341 7.79 15.22 -15.93
C LEU A 341 7.72 16.74 -16.11
N ASN A 342 6.76 17.41 -15.48
CA ASN A 342 6.65 18.86 -15.46
C ASN A 342 7.91 19.48 -14.87
N PHE A 343 8.43 18.94 -13.75
CA PHE A 343 9.68 19.38 -13.13
C PHE A 343 10.87 19.26 -14.08
N VAL A 344 11.09 18.08 -14.67
CA VAL A 344 12.21 17.83 -15.59
C VAL A 344 12.13 18.74 -16.82
N THR A 345 10.93 18.93 -17.35
CA THR A 345 10.68 19.82 -18.49
C THR A 345 10.97 21.27 -18.13
N GLY A 346 10.51 21.74 -16.97
CA GLY A 346 10.78 23.08 -16.46
C GLY A 346 12.26 23.34 -16.18
N VAL A 347 13.00 22.34 -15.67
CA VAL A 347 14.46 22.44 -15.51
C VAL A 347 15.16 22.49 -16.87
N SER A 348 14.78 21.62 -17.81
CA SER A 348 15.36 21.58 -19.15
C SER A 348 15.12 22.88 -19.92
N MET A 349 13.92 23.47 -19.81
CA MET A 349 13.59 24.75 -20.40
C MET A 349 14.46 25.88 -19.84
N ARG A 350 14.66 25.91 -18.51
CA ARG A 350 15.53 26.91 -17.86
C ARG A 350 17.00 26.73 -18.23
N MET A 351 17.47 25.48 -18.33
CA MET A 351 18.82 25.18 -18.80
C MET A 351 19.01 25.63 -20.25
N ALA A 352 18.02 25.42 -21.12
CA ALA A 352 18.05 25.90 -22.50
C ALA A 352 18.09 27.44 -22.56
N GLN A 353 17.29 28.13 -21.73
CA GLN A 353 17.32 29.60 -21.63
C GLN A 353 18.67 30.12 -21.12
N ALA A 354 19.24 29.49 -20.09
CA ALA A 354 20.56 29.84 -19.56
C ALA A 354 21.67 29.59 -20.61
N SER A 355 21.58 28.48 -21.34
CA SER A 355 22.50 28.15 -22.45
C SER A 355 22.42 29.21 -23.54
N ALA A 356 21.23 29.59 -23.98
CA ALA A 356 21.06 30.64 -24.98
C ALA A 356 21.69 31.98 -24.53
N GLY A 357 21.56 32.33 -23.23
CA GLY A 357 22.22 33.50 -22.66
C GLY A 357 23.75 33.38 -22.59
N LEU A 358 24.27 32.19 -22.32
CA LEU A 358 25.71 31.90 -22.33
C LEU A 358 26.27 31.91 -23.75
N ASP A 359 25.54 31.39 -24.74
CA ASP A 359 25.94 31.39 -26.14
C ASP A 359 26.15 32.82 -26.65
N PHE A 360 25.28 33.76 -26.24
CA PHE A 360 25.46 35.17 -26.53
C PHE A 360 26.77 35.73 -25.93
N LYS A 361 27.03 35.45 -24.65
CA LYS A 361 28.27 35.89 -23.97
C LYS A 361 29.52 35.24 -24.57
N MET A 362 29.43 33.96 -24.94
CA MET A 362 30.51 33.21 -25.56
C MET A 362 30.84 33.74 -26.95
N SER A 363 29.82 34.09 -27.74
CA SER A 363 29.99 34.74 -29.04
C SER A 363 30.75 36.07 -28.91
N LEU A 364 30.41 36.88 -27.91
CA LEU A 364 31.12 38.14 -27.62
C LEU A 364 32.59 37.90 -27.23
N LEU A 365 32.87 36.93 -26.35
CA LEU A 365 34.24 36.57 -25.96
C LEU A 365 35.06 36.06 -27.16
N ASN A 366 34.46 35.22 -28.01
CA ASN A 366 35.12 34.70 -29.21
C ASN A 366 35.47 35.83 -30.21
N GLN A 367 34.57 36.81 -30.36
CA GLN A 367 34.82 37.99 -31.19
C GLN A 367 35.93 38.89 -30.62
N LEU A 368 35.95 39.12 -29.30
CA LEU A 368 37.05 39.84 -28.64
C LEU A 368 38.38 39.12 -28.85
N ALA A 369 38.42 37.79 -28.70
CA ALA A 369 39.60 37.00 -28.97
C ALA A 369 40.08 37.14 -30.42
N ALA A 370 39.16 37.13 -31.39
CA ALA A 370 39.48 37.30 -32.82
C ALA A 370 40.07 38.68 -33.15
N ILE A 371 39.65 39.74 -32.45
CA ILE A 371 40.21 41.09 -32.61
C ILE A 371 41.61 41.15 -31.98
N CYS A 372 41.77 40.63 -30.77
CA CYS A 372 42.99 40.78 -29.97
C CYS A 372 44.14 39.87 -30.43
N LEU A 373 43.87 38.65 -30.90
CA LEU A 373 44.92 37.67 -31.23
C LEU A 373 45.95 38.16 -32.26
N PRO A 374 45.57 38.69 -33.44
CA PRO A 374 46.55 39.17 -34.42
C PRO A 374 47.30 40.42 -33.95
N ILE A 375 46.62 41.30 -33.22
CA ILE A 375 47.21 42.53 -32.67
C ILE A 375 48.27 42.17 -31.64
N HIS A 376 47.98 41.25 -30.73
CA HIS A 376 48.94 40.76 -29.75
C HIS A 376 50.13 40.06 -30.40
N LEU A 377 49.91 39.29 -31.47
CA LEU A 377 51.01 38.65 -32.20
C LEU A 377 51.98 39.70 -32.75
N VAL A 378 51.47 40.72 -33.43
CA VAL A 378 52.31 41.76 -34.02
C VAL A 378 53.02 42.57 -32.93
N ILE A 379 52.32 42.98 -31.87
CA ILE A 379 52.95 43.66 -30.71
C ILE A 379 54.05 42.78 -30.10
N SER A 380 53.81 41.48 -29.96
CA SER A 380 54.79 40.54 -29.42
C SER A 380 56.04 40.45 -30.30
N VAL A 381 55.90 40.37 -31.62
CA VAL A 381 57.04 40.31 -32.56
C VAL A 381 57.88 41.59 -32.50
N PHE A 382 57.25 42.76 -32.44
CA PHE A 382 57.94 44.04 -32.31
C PHE A 382 58.47 44.32 -30.89
N GLY A 383 57.95 43.62 -29.87
CA GLY A 383 58.43 43.67 -28.49
C GLY A 383 59.59 42.73 -28.17
N MET A 384 59.99 41.87 -29.11
CA MET A 384 61.18 41.01 -28.94
C MET A 384 62.46 41.86 -28.96
N ASN A 385 63.42 41.55 -28.09
CA ASN A 385 64.73 42.22 -27.99
C ASN A 385 65.68 41.89 -29.16
N CYS A 386 65.16 41.80 -30.37
CA CYS A 386 65.90 41.53 -31.61
C CYS A 386 65.85 42.77 -32.50
N LYS A 387 66.80 42.90 -33.44
CA LYS A 387 66.78 44.00 -34.42
C LYS A 387 65.57 43.83 -35.35
N VAL A 388 64.52 44.61 -35.09
CA VAL A 388 63.27 44.62 -35.88
C VAL A 388 63.44 45.40 -37.18
N PRO A 389 62.74 45.03 -38.26
CA PRO A 389 62.65 45.87 -39.46
C PRO A 389 62.01 47.22 -39.12
N PHE A 390 62.40 48.29 -39.81
CA PHE A 390 62.00 49.69 -39.56
C PHE A 390 62.65 50.37 -38.34
N ASN A 391 63.86 49.96 -37.96
CA ASN A 391 64.62 50.64 -36.91
C ASN A 391 65.10 52.05 -37.34
N ARG A 392 65.20 52.96 -36.37
CA ARG A 392 65.51 54.39 -36.55
C ARG A 392 66.86 54.64 -37.24
N ASP A 393 67.78 53.68 -37.18
CA ASP A 393 69.12 53.77 -37.76
C ASP A 393 69.14 53.62 -39.30
N GLU A 394 68.11 53.00 -39.89
CA GLU A 394 68.04 52.73 -41.34
C GLU A 394 67.04 53.66 -42.07
N TYR A 395 66.05 54.23 -41.37
CA TYR A 395 65.06 55.14 -41.95
C TYR A 395 64.71 56.30 -40.99
N PRO A 396 64.79 57.59 -41.41
CA PRO A 396 64.53 58.74 -40.54
C PRO A 396 63.04 59.07 -40.33
N THR A 397 62.12 58.25 -40.85
CA THR A 397 60.67 58.55 -40.88
C THR A 397 59.87 57.70 -39.89
N LEU A 398 58.98 58.34 -39.10
CA LEU A 398 58.03 57.67 -38.20
C LEU A 398 56.79 57.10 -38.91
N VAL A 399 56.76 57.20 -40.24
CA VAL A 399 55.64 56.78 -41.10
C VAL A 399 55.28 55.29 -40.93
N PRO A 400 56.24 54.35 -40.82
CA PRO A 400 55.93 52.92 -40.65
C PRO A 400 55.15 52.61 -39.36
N PHE A 401 55.44 53.31 -38.26
CA PHE A 401 54.72 53.16 -36.99
C PHE A 401 53.24 53.53 -37.14
N TRP A 402 52.97 54.69 -37.75
CA TRP A 402 51.60 55.15 -37.99
C TRP A 402 50.85 54.24 -38.98
N ILE A 403 51.54 53.65 -39.96
CA ILE A 403 50.95 52.66 -40.87
C ILE A 403 50.52 51.39 -40.12
N ILE A 404 51.35 50.87 -39.21
CA ILE A 404 51.01 49.68 -38.40
C ILE A 404 49.84 49.99 -37.46
N CYS A 405 49.85 51.15 -36.79
CA CYS A 405 48.71 51.57 -35.95
C CYS A 405 47.43 51.72 -36.78
N ALA A 406 47.49 52.32 -37.97
CA ALA A 406 46.35 52.43 -38.87
C ALA A 406 45.84 51.05 -39.32
N ALA A 407 46.74 50.09 -39.57
CA ALA A 407 46.38 48.72 -39.91
C ALA A 407 45.66 47.99 -38.77
N PHE A 408 46.08 48.19 -37.51
CA PHE A 408 45.37 47.63 -36.34
C PHE A 408 43.98 48.23 -36.16
N VAL A 409 43.85 49.55 -36.30
CA VAL A 409 42.55 50.22 -36.21
C VAL A 409 41.62 49.74 -37.33
N PHE A 410 42.15 49.61 -38.55
CA PHE A 410 41.40 49.07 -39.69
C PHE A 410 40.95 47.62 -39.45
N TRP A 411 41.84 46.75 -38.97
CA TRP A 411 41.51 45.36 -38.60
C TRP A 411 40.42 45.29 -37.52
N ALA A 412 40.58 46.07 -36.45
CA ALA A 412 39.60 46.13 -35.36
C ALA A 412 38.23 46.61 -35.88
N LEU A 413 38.18 47.61 -36.75
CA LEU A 413 36.94 48.09 -37.37
C LEU A 413 36.30 47.04 -38.28
N LEU A 414 37.09 46.32 -39.08
CA LEU A 414 36.59 45.23 -39.93
C LEU A 414 35.95 44.13 -39.08
N CYS A 415 36.63 43.67 -38.03
CA CYS A 415 36.14 42.64 -37.13
C CYS A 415 34.99 43.11 -36.22
N ALA A 416 34.90 44.40 -35.88
CA ALA A 416 33.80 44.98 -35.10
C ALA A 416 32.55 45.30 -35.94
N SER A 417 32.67 45.40 -37.27
CA SER A 417 31.54 45.67 -38.16
C SER A 417 30.33 44.71 -38.03
N PRO A 418 30.48 43.36 -37.87
CA PRO A 418 29.35 42.47 -37.63
C PRO A 418 28.65 42.73 -36.29
N LEU A 419 29.41 43.07 -35.24
CA LEU A 419 28.88 43.43 -33.91
C LEU A 419 28.06 44.72 -33.97
N LEU A 420 28.59 45.75 -34.64
CA LEU A 420 27.89 47.01 -34.82
C LEU A 420 26.58 46.81 -35.60
N ARG A 421 26.60 45.97 -36.64
CA ARG A 421 25.40 45.64 -37.42
C ARG A 421 24.36 44.93 -36.56
N MET A 422 24.75 43.95 -35.75
CA MET A 422 23.84 43.26 -34.83
C MET A 422 23.29 44.19 -33.73
N ALA A 423 24.11 45.07 -33.17
CA ALA A 423 23.67 46.05 -32.18
C ALA A 423 22.67 47.06 -32.77
N ILE A 424 22.93 47.56 -33.98
CA ILE A 424 22.04 48.49 -34.69
C ILE A 424 20.71 47.80 -35.07
N GLN A 425 20.74 46.52 -35.44
CA GLN A 425 19.54 45.73 -35.72
C GLN A 425 18.75 45.43 -34.44
N GLY A 426 19.41 45.12 -33.33
CA GLY A 426 18.78 44.91 -32.02
C GLY A 426 18.09 46.16 -31.47
N LEU A 427 18.68 47.35 -31.69
CA LEU A 427 18.07 48.65 -31.36
C LEU A 427 16.85 49.00 -32.22
N ARG A 428 16.71 48.38 -33.40
CA ARG A 428 15.54 48.56 -34.29
C ARG A 428 14.43 47.53 -34.05
N ALA A 429 14.70 46.46 -33.31
CA ALA A 429 13.68 45.51 -32.90
C ALA A 429 12.88 46.12 -31.74
N THR A 430 11.60 46.41 -31.97
CA THR A 430 10.67 46.82 -30.91
C THR A 430 10.55 45.70 -29.88
N PRO A 431 10.56 45.99 -28.56
CA PRO A 431 10.42 44.96 -27.54
C PRO A 431 9.08 44.26 -27.74
N VAL A 432 9.12 42.94 -27.96
CA VAL A 432 7.94 42.10 -27.90
C VAL A 432 7.46 42.16 -26.46
N THR A 433 6.35 42.85 -26.24
CA THR A 433 5.62 42.88 -24.98
C THR A 433 5.37 41.43 -24.55
N SER A 434 5.91 41.07 -23.40
CA SER A 434 5.55 39.85 -22.67
C SER A 434 4.04 39.79 -22.52
N TYR A 435 3.46 38.67 -22.97
CA TYR A 435 2.04 38.35 -22.81
C TYR A 435 1.67 38.31 -21.32
N GLU A 436 0.58 39.00 -20.98
CA GLU A 436 -0.29 38.67 -19.83
C GLU A 436 -0.92 37.29 -20.00
#